data_AF-A0A3D0XAK2-F1
#
_entry.id   AF-A0A3D0XAK2-F1
#
_cell.length_a   1.000
_cell.length_b   1.000
_cell.length_c   1.000
_cell.angle_alpha   90.00
_cell.angle_beta   90.00
_cell.angle_gamma   90.00
#
_symmetry.space_group_name_H-M   'P 1'
#
loop_
_entity.id
_entity.type
_entity.pdbx_description
1 polymer ?
#
loop_
_entity_poly.entity_id
_entity_poly.type
_entity_poly.pdbx_seq_one_letter_code
_entity_poly.pdbx_strand_id
1 'polypeptide(L)' 'MDKAREYMEVPHTKKSKLLGVHLEGPFISVKGCGAQNPKYLMNPNKDSYSFIIKNRDIIKIVTIAPE' A
#
# COMPACT_ATOMS: atom_id res chain seq x y z
N MET A 1 -5.54 -1.00 -8.21
CA MET A 1 -4.81 -2.28 -8.20
C MET A 1 -4.76 -2.91 -9.59
N ASP A 2 -5.86 -2.94 -10.33
CA ASP A 2 -5.92 -3.62 -11.65
C ASP A 2 -4.96 -3.04 -12.68
N LYS A 3 -4.79 -1.70 -12.72
CA LYS A 3 -3.78 -1.09 -13.60
C LYS A 3 -2.34 -1.46 -13.25
N ALA A 4 -2.05 -1.67 -11.95
CA ALA A 4 -0.74 -2.18 -11.55
C ALA A 4 -0.55 -3.61 -12.04
N ARG A 5 -1.58 -4.47 -11.94
CA ARG A 5 -1.55 -5.85 -12.48
C ARG A 5 -1.32 -5.86 -13.98
N GLU A 6 -2.12 -5.11 -14.73
CA GLU A 6 -2.00 -4.98 -16.18
C GLU A 6 -0.58 -4.55 -16.59
N TYR A 7 0.01 -3.58 -15.89
CA TYR A 7 1.38 -3.16 -16.15
C TYR A 7 2.41 -4.24 -15.78
N MET A 8 2.19 -5.01 -14.72
CA MET A 8 3.11 -6.09 -14.30
C MET A 8 3.10 -7.31 -15.23
N GLU A 9 1.99 -7.60 -15.91
CA GLU A 9 1.84 -8.75 -16.82
C GLU A 9 2.64 -8.60 -18.12
N VAL A 10 2.84 -7.37 -18.58
CA VAL A 10 3.52 -7.09 -19.84
C VAL A 10 5.04 -6.93 -19.61
N PRO A 11 5.91 -7.64 -20.35
CA PRO A 11 7.35 -7.41 -20.28
C PRO A 11 7.73 -6.01 -20.76
N HIS A 12 8.41 -5.25 -19.91
CA HIS A 12 8.92 -3.92 -20.26
C HIS A 12 10.44 -3.96 -20.48
N THR A 13 10.88 -3.74 -21.72
CA THR A 13 12.31 -3.74 -22.10
C THR A 13 12.93 -2.35 -22.10
N LYS A 14 12.12 -1.28 -22.25
CA LYS A 14 12.55 0.12 -22.29
C LYS A 14 11.94 1.00 -21.19
N LYS A 15 11.22 0.40 -20.23
CA LYS A 15 10.60 1.09 -19.10
C LYS A 15 10.98 0.40 -17.80
N SER A 16 10.83 1.10 -16.69
CA SER A 16 11.00 0.50 -15.37
C SER A 16 9.98 -0.60 -15.13
N LYS A 17 10.43 -1.69 -14.49
CA LYS A 17 9.56 -2.77 -14.03
C LYS A 17 8.80 -2.33 -12.79
N LEU A 18 7.52 -2.68 -12.73
CA LEU A 18 6.74 -2.56 -11.50
C LEU A 18 6.87 -3.88 -10.73
N LEU A 19 7.43 -3.84 -9.53
CA LEU A 19 7.63 -5.05 -8.71
C LEU A 19 6.41 -5.37 -7.82
N GLY A 20 5.54 -4.38 -7.64
CA GLY A 20 4.34 -4.44 -6.82
C GLY A 20 4.04 -3.09 -6.20
N VAL A 21 3.23 -3.10 -5.14
CA VAL A 21 2.76 -1.90 -4.44
C VAL A 21 3.27 -1.89 -3.01
N HIS A 22 3.74 -0.72 -2.58
CA HIS A 22 4.00 -0.39 -1.18
C HIS A 22 2.86 0.51 -0.69
N LEU A 23 2.13 0.06 0.32
CA LEU A 23 1.12 0.87 0.99
C LEU A 23 1.74 1.59 2.19
N GLU A 24 1.87 2.91 2.10
CA GLU A 24 2.35 3.74 3.20
C GLU A 24 1.18 4.48 3.85
N GLY A 25 0.70 3.98 4.99
CA GLY A 25 -0.54 4.46 5.60
C GLY A 25 -1.80 3.72 5.10
N PRO A 26 -2.98 4.01 5.67
CA PRO A 26 -3.24 5.06 6.66
C PRO A 26 -2.93 4.67 8.11
N PHE A 27 -2.43 3.46 8.35
CA PHE A 27 -2.12 2.92 9.69
C PHE A 27 -0.80 3.47 10.26
N ILE A 28 -0.62 4.79 10.23
CA ILE A 28 0.56 5.46 10.76
C ILE A 28 0.18 6.42 11.88
N SER A 29 1.15 6.70 12.73
CA SER A 29 1.01 7.59 13.88
C SER A 29 0.68 9.02 13.47
N VAL A 30 -0.25 9.67 14.16
CA VAL A 30 -0.49 11.12 14.00
C VAL A 30 0.77 11.92 14.36
N LYS A 31 1.55 11.47 15.35
CA LYS A 31 2.80 12.14 15.75
C LYS A 31 3.88 12.03 14.68
N GLY A 32 3.90 10.93 13.94
CA GLY A 32 4.85 10.62 12.87
C GLY A 32 4.29 10.79 11.47
N CYS A 33 3.21 11.54 11.28
CA CYS A 33 2.47 11.56 10.00
C CYS A 33 3.18 12.27 8.86
N GLY A 34 4.15 13.15 9.16
CA GLY A 34 4.91 13.88 8.15
C GLY A 34 4.00 14.64 7.17
N ALA A 35 4.13 14.32 5.88
CA ALA A 35 3.34 14.93 4.80
C ALA A 35 1.96 14.27 4.58
N GLN A 36 1.62 13.21 5.32
CA GLN A 36 0.30 12.59 5.21
C GLN A 36 -0.77 13.46 5.86
N ASN A 37 -1.95 13.52 5.25
CA ASN A 37 -3.06 14.29 5.80
C ASN A 37 -3.62 13.59 7.06
N PRO A 38 -3.54 14.21 8.26
CA PRO A 38 -3.97 13.59 9.51
C PRO A 38 -5.44 13.15 9.51
N LYS A 39 -6.30 13.79 8.71
CA LYS A 39 -7.73 13.47 8.59
C LYS A 39 -7.99 12.03 8.14
N TYR A 40 -7.08 11.44 7.37
CA TYR A 40 -7.26 10.09 6.81
C TYR A 40 -6.49 9.01 7.56
N LEU A 41 -5.75 9.39 8.60
CA LEU A 41 -5.07 8.42 9.45
C LEU A 41 -6.09 7.65 10.28
N MET A 42 -5.84 6.36 10.44
CA MET A 42 -6.73 5.49 11.19
C MET A 42 -5.93 4.39 11.87
N ASN A 43 -6.41 3.94 13.01
CA ASN A 43 -5.89 2.71 13.61
C ASN A 43 -6.48 1.51 12.86
N PRO A 44 -5.67 0.47 12.59
CA PRO A 44 -6.20 -0.74 12.00
C PRO A 44 -7.13 -1.46 13.00
N ASN A 45 -8.20 -2.03 12.46
CA ASN A 45 -9.09 -2.96 13.15
C ASN A 45 -9.14 -4.31 12.40
N LYS A 46 -9.93 -5.27 12.89
CA LYS A 46 -10.03 -6.61 12.29
C LYS A 46 -10.39 -6.58 10.80
N ASP A 47 -11.24 -5.65 10.39
CA ASP A 47 -11.74 -5.56 9.02
C ASP A 47 -10.87 -4.69 8.12
N SER A 48 -10.02 -3.84 8.71
CA SER A 48 -9.13 -2.89 8.00
C SER A 48 -8.17 -3.55 7.03
N TYR A 49 -7.80 -4.82 7.26
CA TYR A 49 -6.85 -5.55 6.42
C TYR A 49 -7.49 -6.25 5.22
N SER A 50 -8.83 -6.26 5.11
CA SER A 50 -9.54 -6.98 4.05
C SER A 50 -9.07 -6.55 2.65
N PHE A 51 -8.81 -5.26 2.46
CA PHE A 51 -8.28 -4.74 1.20
C PHE A 51 -6.86 -5.27 0.91
N ILE A 52 -6.00 -5.32 1.93
CA ILE A 52 -4.62 -5.79 1.80
C ILE A 52 -4.63 -7.28 1.46
N ILE A 53 -5.39 -8.08 2.20
CA ILE A 53 -5.50 -9.53 2.00
C ILE A 53 -6.04 -9.84 0.60
N LYS A 54 -7.07 -9.12 0.15
CA LYS A 54 -7.64 -9.26 -1.19
C LYS A 54 -6.64 -8.97 -2.31
N ASN A 55 -5.63 -8.16 -2.06
CA ASN A 55 -4.64 -7.73 -3.07
C ASN A 55 -3.20 -8.17 -2.71
N ARG A 56 -3.05 -9.21 -1.90
CA ARG A 56 -1.76 -9.74 -1.41
C ARG A 56 -0.84 -10.25 -2.53
N ASP A 57 -1.38 -10.49 -3.71
CA ASP A 57 -0.64 -10.89 -4.91
C ASP A 57 0.35 -9.81 -5.35
N ILE A 58 -0.03 -8.53 -5.24
CA ILE A 58 0.77 -7.39 -5.70
C ILE A 58 1.24 -6.45 -4.60
N ILE A 59 0.58 -6.41 -3.43
CA ILE A 59 1.07 -5.62 -2.29
C ILE A 59 2.28 -6.35 -1.69
N LYS A 60 3.45 -5.71 -1.73
CA LYS A 60 4.71 -6.30 -1.24
C LYS A 60 5.08 -5.80 0.15
N ILE A 61 4.72 -4.56 0.46
CA ILE A 61 5.12 -3.87 1.70
C ILE A 61 3.92 -3.05 2.18
N VAL A 62 3.71 -3.04 3.49
CA VAL A 62 2.78 -2.14 4.18
C VAL A 62 3.55 -1.45 5.30
N THR A 63 3.55 -0.12 5.33
CA THR A 63 4.07 0.65 6.47
C THR A 63 2.96 0.80 7.49
N ILE A 64 3.28 0.45 8.73
CA ILE A 64 2.38 0.55 9.88
C ILE A 64 3.16 1.09 11.08
N ALA A 65 2.53 1.96 11.85
CA ALA A 65 2.99 2.36 13.17
C ALA A 65 2.53 1.30 14.20
N PRO A 66 3.46 0.69 14.97
CA PRO A 66 3.15 -0.44 15.85
C PRO A 66 2.56 -0.05 17.23
N GLU A 67 2.67 1.23 17.62
CA GLU A 67 2.19 1.74 18.92
C GLU A 67 0.67 1.70 19.12
#